data_AF-A0A1V3N248-F1
#
_entry.id   AF-A0A1V3N248-F1
#
_cell.length_a   1.000
_cell.length_b   1.000
_cell.length_c   1.000
_cell.angle_alpha   90.00
_cell.angle_beta   90.00
_cell.angle_gamma   90.00
#
_symmetry.space_group_name_H-M   'P 1'
#
loop_
_entity.id
_entity.type
_entity.pdbx_description
1 polymer ?
#
loop_
_entity_poly.entity_id
_entity_poly.type
_entity_poly.pdbx_seq_one_letter_code
_entity_poly.pdbx_strand_id
1 'polypeptide(L)'
;MVTFEDIQEALKDESVKGKVVSALTPDVQKALEASGMIIRSKEQDEAYVNAKVEPLVEVKIKDQIKSVHEKYDQDLLELTGDRKKPEEKTYDFLKRKITEIKAAKGGEGVDKDKLESLQKSLEKMKSDHEAEISTIHSGYLKNEVGMNVQVAVSGFNIAVPANLTDDQKADFVARQRKMIASDFQSAFTAKKDNEGNIVYYKDDQLQISTKDGKPLTAEQLIAENYQTYFAAPGKKQGGAGSGGDDVKELSAASTKQDILSWLKANNYQENTKDFLDKYEELQKKYGIIK
;
A
#
# COMPACT_ATOMS: atom_id res chain seq x y z
N MET A 1 -17.46 -25.87 -39.12
CA MET A 1 -17.07 -24.46 -38.92
C MET A 1 -17.32 -24.20 -37.45
N VAL A 2 -16.32 -23.80 -36.67
CA VAL A 2 -16.49 -23.55 -35.24
C VAL A 2 -17.17 -22.19 -35.09
N THR A 3 -18.30 -22.14 -34.40
CA THR A 3 -19.05 -20.89 -34.16
C THR A 3 -18.56 -20.19 -32.89
N PHE A 4 -18.96 -18.93 -32.70
CA PHE A 4 -18.64 -18.21 -31.47
C PHE A 4 -19.33 -18.86 -30.26
N GLU A 5 -20.56 -19.36 -30.42
CA GLU A 5 -21.24 -20.14 -29.38
C GLU A 5 -20.48 -21.42 -29.02
N ASP A 6 -19.91 -22.15 -29.99
CA ASP A 6 -19.10 -23.34 -29.72
C ASP A 6 -17.83 -23.02 -28.90
N ILE A 7 -17.24 -21.84 -29.13
CA ILE A 7 -16.07 -21.36 -28.37
C ILE A 7 -16.48 -20.97 -26.95
N GLN A 8 -17.61 -20.26 -26.78
CA GLN A 8 -18.12 -19.89 -25.47
C GLN A 8 -18.48 -21.11 -24.63
N GLU A 9 -19.09 -22.12 -25.25
CA GLU A 9 -19.42 -23.39 -24.59
C GLU A 9 -18.16 -24.14 -24.17
N ALA A 10 -17.15 -24.21 -25.05
CA ALA A 10 -15.87 -24.83 -24.72
C ALA A 10 -15.12 -24.10 -23.59
N LEU A 11 -15.28 -22.77 -23.46
CA LEU A 11 -14.69 -21.96 -22.40
C LEU A 11 -15.38 -22.10 -21.03
N LYS A 12 -16.55 -22.77 -20.95
CA LYS A 12 -17.18 -23.12 -19.66
C LYS A 12 -16.38 -24.19 -18.92
N ASP A 13 -15.56 -24.98 -19.62
CA ASP A 13 -14.60 -25.89 -19.02
C ASP A 13 -13.35 -25.11 -18.56
N GLU A 14 -13.10 -25.08 -17.24
CA GLU A 14 -11.95 -24.39 -16.63
C GLU A 14 -10.59 -24.91 -17.17
N SER A 15 -10.50 -26.18 -17.59
CA SER A 15 -9.30 -26.74 -18.22
C SER A 15 -9.04 -26.13 -19.60
N VAL A 16 -10.09 -25.94 -20.39
CA VAL A 16 -10.02 -25.32 -21.72
C VAL A 16 -9.76 -23.82 -21.58
N LYS A 17 -10.43 -23.16 -20.65
CA LYS A 17 -10.22 -21.75 -20.32
C LYS A 17 -8.78 -21.49 -19.89
N GLY A 18 -8.21 -22.31 -19.01
CA GLY A 18 -6.80 -22.20 -18.61
C GLY A 18 -5.83 -22.32 -19.80
N LYS A 19 -6.10 -23.23 -20.74
CA LYS A 19 -5.30 -23.40 -21.97
C LYS A 19 -5.44 -22.21 -22.92
N VAL A 20 -6.65 -21.70 -23.11
CA VAL A 20 -6.92 -20.54 -23.96
C VAL A 20 -6.29 -19.27 -23.39
N VAL A 21 -6.44 -19.03 -22.09
CA VAL A 21 -5.76 -17.90 -21.41
C VAL A 21 -4.25 -18.03 -21.56
N SER A 22 -3.68 -19.21 -21.33
CA SER A 22 -2.23 -19.45 -21.50
C SER A 22 -1.76 -19.21 -22.94
N ALA A 23 -2.56 -19.61 -23.92
CA ALA A 23 -2.25 -19.42 -25.35
C ALA A 23 -2.33 -17.95 -25.78
N LEU A 24 -3.28 -17.18 -25.23
CA LEU A 24 -3.50 -15.78 -25.58
C LEU A 24 -2.65 -14.79 -24.76
N THR A 25 -2.14 -15.22 -23.60
CA THR A 25 -1.34 -14.36 -22.70
C THR A 25 -0.17 -13.67 -23.41
N PRO A 26 0.64 -14.35 -24.26
CA PRO A 26 1.76 -13.70 -24.96
C PRO A 26 1.30 -12.58 -25.91
N ASP A 27 0.21 -12.79 -26.64
CA ASP A 27 -0.32 -11.80 -27.60
C ASP A 27 -0.93 -10.60 -26.88
N VAL A 28 -1.64 -10.84 -25.78
CA VAL A 28 -2.16 -9.77 -24.91
C VAL A 28 -1.02 -8.98 -24.27
N GLN A 29 0.03 -9.66 -23.78
CA GLN A 29 1.21 -9.00 -23.22
C GLN A 29 1.87 -8.10 -24.27
N LYS A 30 2.10 -8.63 -25.47
CA LYS A 30 2.69 -7.88 -26.58
C LYS A 30 1.85 -6.68 -27.00
N ALA A 31 0.52 -6.80 -27.02
CA ALA A 31 -0.37 -5.69 -27.34
C ALA A 31 -0.32 -4.57 -26.28
N LEU A 32 -0.27 -4.96 -25.00
CA LEU A 32 -0.15 -4.02 -23.89
C LEU A 32 1.22 -3.33 -23.86
N GLU A 33 2.31 -4.07 -24.10
CA GLU A 33 3.65 -3.50 -24.25
C GLU A 33 3.73 -2.52 -25.44
N ALA A 34 3.12 -2.87 -26.58
CA ALA A 34 3.03 -1.97 -27.74
C ALA A 34 2.24 -0.69 -27.45
N SER A 35 1.30 -0.73 -26.50
CA SER A 35 0.58 0.46 -26.02
C SER A 35 1.35 1.28 -24.97
N GLY A 36 2.59 0.88 -24.66
CA GLY A 36 3.45 1.54 -23.69
C GLY A 36 3.20 1.13 -22.23
N MET A 37 2.41 0.08 -21.99
CA MET A 37 2.24 -0.47 -20.65
C MET A 37 3.43 -1.36 -20.28
N ILE A 38 3.93 -1.20 -19.05
CA ILE A 38 4.97 -2.07 -18.50
C ILE A 38 4.27 -3.24 -17.80
N ILE A 39 4.39 -4.44 -18.35
CA ILE A 39 3.94 -5.66 -17.69
C ILE A 39 5.12 -6.27 -16.97
N ARG A 40 4.97 -6.48 -15.66
CA ARG A 40 5.95 -7.18 -14.84
C ARG A 40 5.26 -8.34 -14.15
N SER A 41 5.94 -9.47 -14.07
CA SER A 41 5.59 -10.51 -13.11
C SER A 41 5.77 -9.97 -11.68
N LYS A 42 5.19 -10.65 -10.69
CA LYS A 42 5.38 -10.28 -9.28
C LYS A 42 6.87 -10.24 -8.92
N GLU A 43 7.63 -11.23 -9.37
CA GLU A 43 9.08 -11.33 -9.14
C GLU A 43 9.86 -10.22 -9.85
N GLN A 44 9.45 -9.84 -11.07
CA GLN A 44 10.06 -8.72 -11.81
C GLN A 44 9.73 -7.36 -11.17
N ASP A 45 8.54 -7.22 -10.59
CA ASP A 45 8.12 -6.02 -9.88
C ASP A 45 8.91 -5.88 -8.56
N GLU A 46 9.02 -6.97 -7.78
CA GLU A 46 9.88 -7.04 -6.59
C GLU A 46 11.34 -6.72 -6.93
N ALA A 47 11.89 -7.32 -7.99
CA ALA A 47 13.24 -7.04 -8.45
C ALA A 47 13.41 -5.57 -8.90
N TYR A 48 12.41 -4.97 -9.54
CA TYR A 48 12.45 -3.56 -9.93
C TYR A 48 12.41 -2.64 -8.71
N VAL A 49 11.53 -2.91 -7.74
CA VAL A 49 11.42 -2.13 -6.51
C VAL A 49 12.75 -2.16 -5.75
N ASN A 50 13.33 -3.35 -5.56
CA ASN A 50 14.61 -3.51 -4.87
C ASN A 50 15.77 -2.87 -5.66
N ALA A 51 15.80 -2.99 -6.99
CA ALA A 51 16.91 -2.47 -7.79
C ALA A 51 16.83 -0.96 -8.10
N LYS A 52 15.63 -0.37 -8.12
CA LYS A 52 15.42 1.02 -8.57
C LYS A 52 14.83 1.92 -7.50
N VAL A 53 13.92 1.43 -6.67
CA VAL A 53 13.16 2.28 -5.74
C VAL A 53 13.88 2.40 -4.40
N GLU A 54 14.35 1.29 -3.82
CA GLU A 54 15.11 1.33 -2.56
C GLU A 54 16.36 2.24 -2.64
N PRO A 55 17.20 2.16 -3.70
CA PRO A 55 18.35 3.05 -3.81
C PRO A 55 17.95 4.52 -3.97
N LEU A 56 16.82 4.83 -4.61
CA LEU A 56 16.37 6.22 -4.78
C LEU A 56 15.88 6.83 -3.46
N VAL A 57 15.24 6.03 -2.60
CA VAL A 57 14.84 6.46 -1.26
C VAL A 57 16.08 6.68 -0.40
N GLU A 58 17.03 5.75 -0.44
CA GLU A 58 18.29 5.87 0.30
C GLU A 58 19.13 7.06 -0.18
N VAL A 59 19.17 7.32 -1.49
CA VAL A 59 19.85 8.50 -2.07
C VAL A 59 19.19 9.79 -1.59
N LYS A 60 17.86 9.89 -1.61
CA LYS A 60 17.19 11.11 -1.11
C LYS A 60 17.43 11.36 0.38
N ILE A 61 17.42 10.29 1.19
CA ILE A 61 17.77 10.39 2.62
C ILE A 61 19.22 10.87 2.75
N LYS A 62 20.15 10.24 2.03
CA LYS A 62 21.57 10.62 2.03
C LYS A 62 21.78 12.07 1.59
N ASP A 63 21.06 12.54 0.57
CA ASP A 63 21.16 13.90 0.07
C ASP A 63 20.63 14.92 1.09
N GLN A 64 19.51 14.62 1.76
CA GLN A 64 18.99 15.48 2.83
C GLN A 64 19.94 15.53 4.02
N ILE A 65 20.43 14.38 4.49
CA ILE A 65 21.43 14.31 5.57
C ILE A 65 22.71 15.05 5.17
N LYS A 66 23.16 14.90 3.93
CA LYS A 66 24.31 15.62 3.38
C LYS A 66 24.09 17.13 3.41
N SER A 67 22.91 17.61 2.99
CA SER A 67 22.57 19.04 3.06
C SER A 67 22.62 19.59 4.48
N VAL A 68 22.12 18.81 5.46
CA VAL A 68 22.21 19.18 6.89
C VAL A 68 23.67 19.22 7.36
N HIS A 69 24.52 18.27 6.95
CA HIS A 69 25.96 18.31 7.25
C HIS A 69 26.66 19.51 6.60
N GLU A 70 26.36 19.83 5.35
CA GLU A 70 26.95 20.97 4.63
C GLU A 70 26.58 22.30 5.29
N LYS A 71 25.31 22.46 5.68
CA LYS A 71 24.85 23.62 6.44
C LYS A 71 25.59 23.74 7.78
N TYR A 72 25.74 22.62 8.49
CA TYR A 72 26.46 22.62 9.75
C TYR A 72 27.94 22.99 9.58
N ASP A 73 28.62 22.44 8.56
CA ASP A 73 30.01 22.80 8.27
C ASP A 73 30.14 24.30 7.89
N GLN A 74 29.14 24.87 7.23
CA GLN A 74 29.08 26.29 6.90
C GLN A 74 28.90 27.16 8.16
N ASP A 75 27.98 26.79 9.06
CA ASP A 75 27.78 27.50 10.34
C ASP A 75 29.06 27.47 11.18
N LEU A 76 29.81 26.35 11.15
CA LEU A 76 31.10 26.24 11.82
C LEU A 76 32.19 27.09 11.18
N LEU A 77 32.20 27.19 9.85
CA LEU A 77 33.11 28.10 9.15
C LEU A 77 32.82 29.56 9.55
N GLU A 78 31.55 29.94 9.61
CA GLU A 78 31.14 31.29 10.03
C GLU A 78 31.50 31.58 11.49
N LEU A 79 31.34 30.59 12.38
CA LEU A 79 31.66 30.72 13.80
C LEU A 79 33.18 30.75 14.07
N THR A 80 33.94 29.93 13.35
CA THR A 80 35.37 29.69 13.66
C THR A 80 36.33 30.37 12.70
N GLY A 81 35.85 30.84 11.55
CA GLY A 81 36.65 31.43 10.47
C GLY A 81 37.45 30.41 9.65
N ASP A 82 37.38 29.13 9.97
CA ASP A 82 38.21 28.09 9.38
C ASP A 82 37.38 26.89 8.90
N ARG A 83 37.86 26.24 7.84
CA ARG A 83 37.24 25.00 7.32
C ARG A 83 37.83 23.77 8.00
N LYS A 84 36.99 22.72 8.11
CA LYS A 84 37.47 21.37 8.46
C LYS A 84 38.37 20.83 7.35
N LYS A 85 39.31 19.96 7.71
CA LYS A 85 40.12 19.24 6.72
C LYS A 85 39.23 18.20 5.98
N PRO A 86 39.57 17.79 4.74
CA PRO A 86 38.72 16.92 3.92
C PRO A 86 38.27 15.61 4.58
N GLU A 87 39.11 15.00 5.43
CA GLU A 87 38.79 13.76 6.14
C GLU A 87 38.56 13.96 7.65
N GLU A 88 38.57 15.21 8.11
CA GLU A 88 38.32 15.53 9.50
C GLU A 88 36.81 15.46 9.76
N LYS A 89 36.39 14.52 10.61
CA LYS A 89 35.01 14.48 11.09
C LYS A 89 34.70 15.80 11.76
N THR A 90 33.49 16.30 11.58
CA THR A 90 33.09 17.60 12.11
C THR A 90 33.29 17.68 13.63
N TYR A 91 33.10 16.59 14.37
CA TYR A 91 33.40 16.53 15.80
C TYR A 91 34.90 16.71 16.14
N ASP A 92 35.80 16.16 15.32
CA ASP A 92 37.24 16.27 15.54
C ASP A 92 37.74 17.68 15.22
N PHE A 93 37.18 18.30 14.16
CA PHE A 93 37.38 19.71 13.85
C PHE A 93 37.02 20.61 15.04
N LEU A 94 35.87 20.36 15.65
CA LEU A 94 35.40 21.11 16.81
C LEU A 94 36.31 20.96 18.03
N LYS A 95 36.70 19.74 18.35
CA LYS A 95 37.66 19.48 19.42
C LYS A 95 38.96 20.22 19.20
N ARG A 96 39.48 20.18 17.97
CA ARG A 96 40.69 20.92 17.59
C ARG A 96 40.50 22.42 17.80
N LYS A 97 39.40 23.00 17.32
CA LYS A 97 39.13 24.44 17.47
C LYS A 97 39.01 24.88 18.93
N ILE A 98 38.28 24.11 19.75
CA ILE A 98 38.21 24.37 21.20
C ILE A 98 39.60 24.30 21.83
N THR A 99 40.44 23.35 21.40
CA THR A 99 41.81 23.19 21.91
C THR A 99 42.71 24.34 21.47
N GLU A 100 42.64 24.78 20.22
CA GLU A 100 43.36 25.95 19.70
C GLU A 100 42.99 27.21 20.48
N ILE A 101 41.69 27.45 20.69
CA ILE A 101 41.19 28.59 21.49
C ILE A 101 41.68 28.48 22.94
N LYS A 102 41.71 27.27 23.54
CA LYS A 102 42.24 27.04 24.89
C LYS A 102 43.76 27.21 24.97
N ALA A 103 44.52 26.85 23.93
CA ALA A 103 45.98 26.98 23.90
C ALA A 103 46.40 28.44 23.67
N ALA A 104 45.63 29.21 22.90
CA ALA A 104 45.79 30.65 22.76
C ALA A 104 45.66 31.42 24.11
N LYS A 105 45.10 30.79 25.16
CA LYS A 105 45.03 31.33 26.54
C LYS A 105 46.39 31.52 27.22
N GLY A 106 47.50 31.10 26.60
CA GLY A 106 48.84 31.47 27.07
C GLY A 106 49.16 32.97 26.94
N GLY A 107 48.36 33.74 26.19
CA GLY A 107 48.48 35.19 26.07
C GLY A 107 47.25 35.92 26.63
N GLU A 108 47.49 36.97 27.41
CA GLU A 108 46.46 37.86 27.97
C GLU A 108 45.49 38.37 26.89
N GLY A 109 44.17 38.23 27.09
CA GLY A 109 43.18 38.97 26.31
C GLY A 109 42.00 38.20 25.70
N VAL A 110 41.90 36.87 25.87
CA VAL A 110 40.71 36.14 25.38
C VAL A 110 39.60 36.15 26.44
N ASP A 111 38.50 36.83 26.09
CA ASP A 111 37.30 36.98 26.89
C ASP A 111 36.67 35.60 27.22
N LYS A 112 36.71 35.22 28.50
CA LYS A 112 36.23 33.92 29.00
C LYS A 112 34.76 33.70 28.61
N ASP A 113 33.99 34.79 28.54
CA ASP A 113 32.58 34.79 28.19
C ASP A 113 32.36 34.41 26.72
N LYS A 114 33.27 34.83 25.82
CA LYS A 114 33.23 34.44 24.40
C LYS A 114 33.51 32.96 24.21
N LEU A 115 34.42 32.38 24.99
CA LEU A 115 34.74 30.96 24.93
C LEU A 115 33.60 30.09 25.45
N GLU A 116 32.99 30.50 26.56
CA GLU A 116 31.81 29.82 27.09
C GLU A 116 30.61 29.95 26.13
N SER A 117 30.43 31.11 25.51
CA SER A 117 29.42 31.32 24.46
C SER A 117 29.66 30.41 23.26
N LEU A 118 30.91 30.27 22.79
CA LEU A 118 31.24 29.37 21.69
C LEU A 118 30.96 27.91 22.07
N GLN A 119 31.34 27.48 23.28
CA GLN A 119 31.05 26.12 23.75
C GLN A 119 29.53 25.85 23.78
N LYS A 120 28.72 26.78 24.31
CA LYS A 120 27.26 26.66 24.34
C LYS A 120 26.66 26.62 22.93
N SER A 121 27.11 27.49 22.02
CA SER A 121 26.65 27.46 20.62
C SER A 121 27.00 26.14 19.93
N LEU A 122 28.17 25.58 20.21
CA LEU A 122 28.59 24.28 19.66
C LEU A 122 27.75 23.12 20.19
N GLU A 123 27.52 23.05 21.50
CA GLU A 123 26.66 22.03 22.11
C GLU A 123 25.23 22.13 21.58
N LYS A 124 24.71 23.35 21.45
CA LYS A 124 23.39 23.61 20.86
C LYS A 124 23.33 23.13 19.41
N MET A 125 24.27 23.54 18.55
CA MET A 125 24.23 23.12 17.16
C MET A 125 24.39 21.61 16.99
N LYS A 126 25.21 20.94 17.82
CA LYS A 126 25.30 19.49 17.83
C LYS A 126 23.95 18.85 18.17
N SER A 127 23.29 19.34 19.22
CA SER A 127 21.96 18.85 19.63
C SER A 127 20.92 19.09 18.54
N ASP A 128 20.91 20.27 17.92
CA ASP A 128 19.99 20.61 16.83
C ASP A 128 20.22 19.71 15.60
N HIS A 129 21.48 19.45 15.27
CA HIS A 129 21.88 18.58 14.16
C HIS A 129 21.43 17.12 14.37
N GLU A 130 21.68 16.57 15.56
CA GLU A 130 21.23 15.22 15.92
C GLU A 130 19.70 15.12 15.91
N ALA A 131 19.00 16.17 16.37
CA ALA A 131 17.55 16.24 16.34
C ALA A 131 16.99 16.32 14.90
N GLU A 132 17.62 17.09 14.02
CA GLU A 132 17.20 17.24 12.61
C GLU A 132 17.39 15.92 11.84
N ILE A 133 18.54 15.25 11.99
CA ILE A 133 18.78 13.92 11.40
C ILE A 133 17.78 12.88 11.94
N SER A 134 17.52 12.89 13.25
CA SER A 134 16.52 12.02 13.87
C SER A 134 15.11 12.29 13.32
N THR A 135 14.78 13.56 13.08
CA THR A 135 13.50 13.98 12.47
C THR A 135 13.37 13.47 11.03
N ILE A 136 14.45 13.54 10.24
CA ILE A 136 14.48 12.99 8.88
C ILE A 136 14.24 11.47 8.92
N HIS A 137 15.01 10.74 9.73
CA HIS A 137 14.87 9.27 9.82
C HIS A 137 13.48 8.84 10.30
N SER A 138 12.95 9.50 11.34
CA SER A 138 11.61 9.21 11.85
C SER A 138 10.51 9.55 10.85
N GLY A 139 10.66 10.64 10.08
CA GLY A 139 9.76 11.00 8.99
C GLY A 139 9.71 9.95 7.88
N TYR A 140 10.87 9.46 7.45
CA TYR A 140 10.94 8.39 6.45
C TYR A 140 10.35 7.08 6.96
N LEU A 141 10.73 6.65 8.16
CA LEU A 141 10.16 5.45 8.77
C LEU A 141 8.64 5.55 8.88
N LYS A 142 8.12 6.70 9.33
CA LYS A 142 6.67 6.95 9.44
C LYS A 142 5.98 6.82 8.07
N ASN A 143 6.57 7.34 7.01
CA ASN A 143 6.01 7.22 5.65
C ASN A 143 6.03 5.77 5.16
N GLU A 144 7.14 5.06 5.36
CA GLU A 144 7.31 3.66 4.96
C GLU A 144 6.32 2.74 5.70
N VAL A 145 6.18 2.93 7.02
CA VAL A 145 5.17 2.27 7.85
C VAL A 145 3.77 2.63 7.36
N GLY A 146 3.54 3.90 7.03
CA GLY A 146 2.28 4.38 6.47
C GLY A 146 1.87 3.64 5.20
N MET A 147 2.80 3.51 4.26
CA MET A 147 2.58 2.77 3.01
C MET A 147 2.36 1.28 3.26
N ASN A 148 3.20 0.64 4.09
CA ASN A 148 3.07 -0.78 4.39
C ASN A 148 1.73 -1.13 5.03
N VAL A 149 1.27 -0.33 6.00
CA VAL A 149 -0.04 -0.49 6.62
C VAL A 149 -1.16 -0.27 5.60
N GLN A 150 -1.05 0.75 4.75
CA GLN A 150 -2.06 1.03 3.72
C GLN A 150 -2.20 -0.10 2.70
N VAL A 151 -1.07 -0.67 2.24
CA VAL A 151 -1.04 -1.82 1.34
C VAL A 151 -1.66 -3.03 2.03
N ALA A 152 -1.27 -3.32 3.27
CA ALA A 152 -1.79 -4.44 4.04
C ALA A 152 -3.33 -4.33 4.22
N VAL A 153 -3.83 -3.18 4.70
CA VAL A 153 -5.27 -2.94 4.87
C VAL A 153 -6.03 -3.07 3.54
N SER A 154 -5.43 -2.66 2.42
CA SER A 154 -6.06 -2.73 1.09
C SER A 154 -6.25 -4.16 0.59
N GLY A 155 -5.46 -5.11 1.10
CA GLY A 155 -5.60 -6.55 0.81
C GLY A 155 -6.83 -7.19 1.46
N PHE A 156 -7.44 -6.55 2.47
CA PHE A 156 -8.61 -7.10 3.16
C PHE A 156 -9.94 -6.70 2.50
N ASN A 157 -10.86 -7.66 2.48
CA ASN A 157 -12.25 -7.44 2.08
C ASN A 157 -13.07 -6.91 3.25
N ILE A 158 -13.41 -5.62 3.22
CA ILE A 158 -14.17 -4.96 4.29
C ILE A 158 -15.63 -5.42 4.27
N ALA A 159 -16.18 -5.75 5.43
CA ALA A 159 -17.62 -6.00 5.60
C ALA A 159 -18.39 -4.68 5.41
N VAL A 160 -19.22 -4.63 4.37
CA VAL A 160 -20.05 -3.45 4.01
C VAL A 160 -21.53 -3.77 4.29
N PRO A 161 -22.27 -2.86 4.92
CA PRO A 161 -23.71 -3.00 5.12
C PRO A 161 -24.47 -3.16 3.79
N ALA A 162 -25.48 -4.04 3.78
CA ALA A 162 -26.23 -4.38 2.58
C ALA A 162 -27.14 -3.26 2.06
N ASN A 163 -27.47 -2.28 2.90
CA ASN A 163 -28.39 -1.19 2.60
C ASN A 163 -27.73 0.03 1.94
N LEU A 164 -26.42 -0.02 1.66
CA LEU A 164 -25.71 1.07 0.98
C LEU A 164 -25.84 0.94 -0.54
N THR A 165 -25.94 2.08 -1.22
CA THR A 165 -25.77 2.16 -2.69
C THR A 165 -24.31 1.91 -3.06
N ASP A 166 -24.00 1.65 -4.33
CA ASP A 166 -22.64 1.32 -4.75
C ASP A 166 -21.64 2.46 -4.48
N ASP A 167 -22.02 3.72 -4.73
CA ASP A 167 -21.20 4.89 -4.38
C ASP A 167 -20.94 4.97 -2.86
N GLN A 168 -21.98 4.70 -2.06
CA GLN A 168 -21.85 4.70 -0.60
C GLN A 168 -20.98 3.55 -0.09
N LYS A 169 -20.96 2.39 -0.77
CA LYS A 169 -20.11 1.25 -0.42
C LYS A 169 -18.64 1.60 -0.61
N ALA A 170 -18.27 2.22 -1.74
CA ALA A 170 -16.89 2.62 -2.00
C ALA A 170 -16.37 3.59 -0.92
N ASP A 171 -17.15 4.63 -0.61
CA ASP A 171 -16.84 5.60 0.45
C ASP A 171 -16.76 4.94 1.83
N PHE A 172 -17.66 4.01 2.13
CA PHE A 172 -17.64 3.26 3.37
C PHE A 172 -16.36 2.45 3.51
N VAL A 173 -15.98 1.70 2.47
CA VAL A 173 -14.75 0.91 2.44
C VAL A 173 -13.53 1.82 2.63
N ALA A 174 -13.44 2.93 1.91
CA ALA A 174 -12.34 3.87 2.04
C ALA A 174 -12.20 4.44 3.47
N ARG A 175 -13.33 4.81 4.09
CA ARG A 175 -13.35 5.27 5.50
C ARG A 175 -12.93 4.19 6.48
N GLN A 176 -13.43 2.96 6.34
CA GLN A 176 -13.05 1.85 7.20
C GLN A 176 -11.55 1.54 7.10
N ARG A 177 -11.01 1.51 5.88
CA ARG A 177 -9.57 1.29 5.66
C ARG A 177 -8.73 2.37 6.33
N LYS A 178 -9.10 3.64 6.16
CA LYS A 178 -8.42 4.77 6.81
C LYS A 178 -8.47 4.68 8.34
N MET A 179 -9.62 4.29 8.89
CA MET A 179 -9.80 4.12 10.33
C MET A 179 -8.91 2.99 10.86
N ILE A 180 -8.93 1.81 10.23
CA ILE A 180 -8.08 0.66 10.61
C ILE A 180 -6.60 1.05 10.55
N ALA A 181 -6.16 1.70 9.47
CA ALA A 181 -4.77 2.13 9.33
C ALA A 181 -4.36 3.13 10.44
N SER A 182 -5.23 4.09 10.77
CA SER A 182 -4.98 5.07 11.82
C SER A 182 -4.94 4.45 13.21
N ASP A 183 -5.87 3.55 13.52
CA ASP A 183 -5.92 2.84 14.80
C ASP A 183 -4.69 1.95 14.95
N PHE A 184 -4.32 1.22 13.90
CA PHE A 184 -3.12 0.38 13.87
C PHE A 184 -1.85 1.18 14.16
N GLN A 185 -1.66 2.32 13.50
CA GLN A 185 -0.50 3.18 13.74
C GLN A 185 -0.48 3.83 15.12
N SER A 186 -1.63 3.89 15.80
CA SER A 186 -1.74 4.40 17.17
C SER A 186 -1.49 3.30 18.20
N ALA A 187 -1.92 2.06 17.89
CA ALA A 187 -1.78 0.90 18.77
C ALA A 187 -0.39 0.25 18.73
N PHE A 188 0.32 0.38 17.61
CA PHE A 188 1.62 -0.26 17.40
C PHE A 188 2.72 0.76 17.12
N THR A 189 3.86 0.59 17.80
CA THR A 189 5.08 1.34 17.50
C THR A 189 5.94 0.55 16.52
N ALA A 190 6.24 1.11 15.37
CA ALA A 190 7.11 0.49 14.37
C ALA A 190 8.58 0.90 14.55
N LYS A 191 9.51 -0.06 14.35
CA LYS A 191 10.96 0.17 14.34
C LYS A 191 11.60 -0.65 13.21
N LYS A 192 12.80 -0.28 12.78
CA LYS A 192 13.64 -1.15 11.93
C LYS A 192 14.46 -2.09 12.82
N ASP A 193 14.54 -3.35 12.44
CA ASP A 193 15.49 -4.30 13.03
C ASP A 193 16.89 -4.13 12.42
N ASN A 194 17.83 -5.00 12.81
CA ASN A 194 19.22 -4.96 12.32
C ASN A 194 19.35 -5.31 10.83
N GLU A 195 18.31 -5.92 10.25
CA GLU A 195 18.25 -6.29 8.84
C GLU A 195 17.52 -5.21 8.00
N GLY A 196 17.00 -4.17 8.66
CA GLY A 196 16.27 -3.08 8.03
C GLY A 196 14.78 -3.35 7.84
N ASN A 197 14.27 -4.48 8.34
CA ASN A 197 12.85 -4.83 8.25
C ASN A 197 12.03 -4.02 9.25
N ILE A 198 10.81 -3.64 8.87
CA ILE A 198 9.87 -3.01 9.80
C ILE A 198 9.26 -4.07 10.69
N VAL A 199 9.46 -3.91 12.00
CA VAL A 199 8.91 -4.74 13.07
C VAL A 199 8.01 -3.90 13.98
N TYR A 200 6.99 -4.53 14.55
CA TYR A 200 5.95 -3.85 15.33
C TYR A 200 6.01 -4.23 16.80
N TYR A 201 5.89 -3.22 17.66
CA TYR A 201 5.84 -3.35 19.11
C TYR A 201 4.48 -2.89 19.62
N LYS A 202 3.97 -3.57 20.66
CA LYS A 202 2.81 -3.15 21.44
C LYS A 202 3.23 -3.14 22.90
N ASP A 203 3.05 -2.02 23.59
CA ASP A 203 3.48 -1.85 24.98
C ASP A 203 4.95 -2.27 25.21
N ASP A 204 5.85 -1.81 24.32
CA ASP A 204 7.28 -2.15 24.26
C ASP A 204 7.62 -3.63 24.03
N GLN A 205 6.63 -4.49 23.78
CA GLN A 205 6.85 -5.90 23.44
C GLN A 205 6.80 -6.12 21.93
N LEU A 206 7.87 -6.71 21.39
CA LEU A 206 7.94 -7.12 19.99
C LEU A 206 6.84 -8.15 19.70
N GLN A 207 6.03 -7.87 18.70
CA GLN A 207 4.96 -8.78 18.29
C GLN A 207 5.56 -9.89 17.42
N ILE A 208 5.55 -11.12 17.94
CA ILE A 208 6.11 -12.30 17.27
C ILE A 208 5.02 -13.36 17.08
N SER A 209 5.13 -14.09 15.97
CA SER A 209 4.30 -15.24 15.68
C SER A 209 4.65 -16.38 16.62
N THR A 210 3.63 -16.97 17.25
CA THR A 210 3.79 -18.14 18.12
C THR A 210 4.12 -19.42 17.34
N LYS A 211 3.95 -19.41 16.01
CA LYS A 211 4.17 -20.60 15.16
C LYS A 211 5.64 -20.78 14.77
N ASP A 212 6.33 -19.69 14.45
CA ASP A 212 7.68 -19.70 13.89
C ASP A 212 8.64 -18.73 14.59
N GLY A 213 8.18 -18.00 15.61
CA GLY A 213 9.00 -17.07 16.39
C GLY A 213 9.42 -15.81 15.64
N LYS A 214 8.94 -15.59 14.41
CA LYS A 214 9.29 -14.44 13.59
C LYS A 214 8.45 -13.22 13.94
N PRO A 215 8.95 -11.99 13.75
CA PRO A 215 8.13 -10.78 13.88
C PRO A 215 6.88 -10.85 13.00
N LEU A 216 5.73 -10.47 13.57
CA LEU A 216 4.48 -10.41 12.81
C LEU A 216 4.50 -9.21 11.85
N THR A 217 4.02 -9.42 10.63
CA THR A 217 3.86 -8.34 9.63
C THR A 217 2.65 -7.46 9.95
N ALA A 218 2.57 -6.29 9.31
CA ALA A 218 1.37 -5.44 9.40
C ALA A 218 0.11 -6.21 8.99
N GLU A 219 0.17 -6.98 7.90
CA GLU A 219 -0.96 -7.78 7.40
C GLU A 219 -1.43 -8.79 8.45
N GLN A 220 -0.51 -9.54 9.07
CA GLN A 220 -0.85 -10.52 10.10
C GLN A 220 -1.49 -9.85 11.32
N LEU A 221 -0.89 -8.77 11.82
CA LEU A 221 -1.43 -8.03 12.95
C LEU A 221 -2.79 -7.41 12.63
N ILE A 222 -2.98 -6.88 11.42
CA ILE A 222 -4.26 -6.34 10.97
C ILE A 222 -5.32 -7.46 10.90
N ALA A 223 -4.98 -8.61 10.32
CA ALA A 223 -5.86 -9.77 10.23
C ALA A 223 -6.36 -10.20 11.63
N GLU A 224 -5.45 -10.26 12.60
CA GLU A 224 -5.75 -10.70 13.97
C GLU A 224 -6.55 -9.66 14.77
N ASN A 225 -6.19 -8.37 14.69
CA ASN A 225 -6.76 -7.34 15.57
C ASN A 225 -8.06 -6.72 15.00
N TYR A 226 -8.30 -6.82 13.69
CA TYR A 226 -9.41 -6.13 13.02
C TYR A 226 -10.36 -7.09 12.29
N GLN A 227 -10.36 -8.37 12.67
CA GLN A 227 -11.18 -9.41 12.03
C GLN A 227 -12.67 -9.05 11.94
N THR A 228 -13.19 -8.32 12.93
CA THR A 228 -14.60 -7.88 12.99
C THR A 228 -15.00 -6.93 11.86
N TYR A 229 -14.04 -6.26 11.23
CA TYR A 229 -14.25 -5.36 10.10
C TYR A 229 -14.23 -6.09 8.76
N PHE A 230 -13.83 -7.36 8.73
CA PHE A 230 -13.65 -8.10 7.48
C PHE A 230 -14.85 -8.99 7.17
N ALA A 231 -15.14 -9.14 5.88
CA ALA A 231 -16.11 -10.10 5.42
C ALA A 231 -15.61 -11.52 5.70
N ALA A 232 -16.51 -12.40 6.14
CA ALA A 232 -16.16 -13.80 6.38
C ALA A 232 -15.61 -14.46 5.10
N PRO A 233 -14.53 -15.27 5.19
CA PRO A 233 -13.99 -15.98 4.05
C PRO A 233 -15.08 -16.78 3.33
N GLY A 234 -15.15 -16.65 2.00
CA GLY A 234 -16.08 -17.43 1.17
C GLY A 234 -17.53 -16.93 1.12
N LYS A 235 -17.93 -15.95 1.93
CA LYS A 235 -19.20 -15.24 1.70
C LYS A 235 -18.92 -14.13 0.68
N LYS A 236 -19.16 -14.43 -0.60
CA LYS A 236 -19.35 -13.36 -1.60
C LYS A 236 -20.42 -12.45 -1.04
N GLN A 237 -20.03 -11.22 -0.78
CA GLN A 237 -20.90 -10.22 -0.21
C GLN A 237 -22.08 -10.07 -1.16
N GLY A 238 -23.26 -10.52 -0.71
CA GLY A 238 -24.48 -10.51 -1.49
C GLY A 238 -24.88 -9.07 -1.74
N GLY A 239 -24.31 -8.46 -2.78
CA GLY A 239 -24.95 -7.34 -3.43
C GLY A 239 -26.31 -7.84 -3.90
N ALA A 240 -27.38 -7.21 -3.42
CA ALA A 240 -28.66 -7.27 -4.09
C ALA A 240 -28.42 -6.71 -5.50
N GLY A 241 -28.05 -7.59 -6.42
CA GLY A 241 -27.76 -7.21 -7.79
C GLY A 241 -29.07 -6.83 -8.47
N SER A 242 -29.27 -5.53 -8.66
CA SER A 242 -29.80 -5.02 -9.92
C SER A 242 -28.79 -5.39 -11.00
N GLY A 243 -28.81 -6.66 -11.41
CA GLY A 243 -27.96 -7.18 -12.46
C GLY A 243 -28.32 -6.49 -13.77
N GLY A 244 -27.37 -5.72 -14.28
CA GLY A 244 -27.34 -5.36 -15.68
C GLY A 244 -27.27 -6.60 -16.57
N ASP A 245 -27.79 -6.40 -17.78
CA ASP A 245 -27.99 -7.33 -18.88
C ASP A 245 -26.76 -8.17 -19.27
N ASP A 246 -26.52 -9.25 -18.53
CA ASP A 246 -26.12 -10.49 -19.18
C ASP A 246 -27.41 -11.27 -19.42
N VAL A 247 -27.71 -11.56 -20.69
CA VAL A 247 -28.82 -12.43 -21.11
C VAL A 247 -28.56 -13.82 -20.51
N LYS A 248 -29.03 -14.04 -19.28
CA LYS A 248 -28.94 -15.34 -18.61
C LYS A 248 -29.76 -16.32 -19.42
N GLU A 249 -29.15 -17.39 -19.91
CA GLU A 249 -29.91 -18.51 -20.44
C GLU A 249 -30.86 -19.05 -19.37
N LEU A 250 -32.12 -19.28 -19.75
CA LEU A 250 -33.14 -19.77 -18.84
C LEU A 250 -32.86 -21.26 -18.52
N SER A 251 -32.43 -21.54 -17.29
CA SER A 251 -32.05 -22.90 -16.88
C SER A 251 -33.24 -23.89 -16.93
N ALA A 252 -32.96 -25.19 -17.02
CA ALA A 252 -33.96 -26.26 -17.15
C ALA A 252 -34.99 -26.35 -16.00
N ALA A 253 -34.76 -25.71 -14.86
CA ALA A 253 -35.65 -25.68 -13.69
C ALA A 253 -36.09 -24.24 -13.37
N SER A 254 -36.71 -23.57 -14.34
CA SER A 254 -37.12 -22.17 -14.20
C SER A 254 -38.51 -22.04 -13.58
N THR A 255 -38.68 -21.07 -12.68
CA THR A 255 -39.98 -20.70 -12.09
C THR A 255 -40.71 -19.66 -12.96
N LYS A 256 -41.99 -19.38 -12.67
CA LYS A 256 -42.74 -18.31 -13.35
C LYS A 256 -42.04 -16.95 -13.25
N GLN A 257 -41.40 -16.68 -12.12
CA GLN A 257 -40.70 -15.44 -11.84
C GLN A 257 -39.42 -15.33 -12.69
N ASP A 258 -38.74 -16.45 -12.92
CA ASP A 258 -37.52 -16.49 -13.74
C ASP A 258 -37.85 -16.24 -15.22
N ILE A 259 -38.93 -16.85 -15.74
CA ILE A 259 -39.41 -16.58 -17.11
C ILE A 259 -39.76 -15.11 -17.30
N LEU A 260 -40.48 -14.49 -16.35
CA LEU A 260 -40.84 -13.07 -16.44
C LEU A 260 -39.59 -12.17 -16.44
N SER A 261 -38.62 -12.49 -15.58
CA SER A 261 -37.37 -11.72 -15.48
C SER A 261 -36.56 -11.81 -16.76
N TRP A 262 -36.54 -12.98 -17.40
CA TRP A 262 -35.86 -13.20 -18.66
C TRP A 262 -36.51 -12.51 -19.85
N LEU A 263 -37.85 -12.54 -19.94
CA LEU A 263 -38.57 -11.84 -21.01
C LEU A 263 -38.29 -10.33 -20.97
N LYS A 264 -38.24 -9.74 -19.77
CA LYS A 264 -37.85 -8.33 -19.59
C LYS A 264 -36.42 -8.06 -20.04
N ALA A 265 -35.48 -8.90 -19.62
CA ALA A 265 -34.06 -8.79 -20.00
C ALA A 265 -33.85 -8.97 -21.52
N ASN A 266 -34.77 -9.65 -22.22
CA ASN A 266 -34.73 -9.82 -23.68
C ASN A 266 -35.64 -8.83 -24.43
N ASN A 267 -35.98 -7.70 -23.81
CA ASN A 267 -36.77 -6.62 -24.41
C ASN A 267 -38.18 -7.00 -24.89
N TYR A 268 -38.79 -8.07 -24.36
CA TYR A 268 -40.22 -8.33 -24.59
C TYR A 268 -41.05 -7.37 -23.74
N GLN A 269 -41.86 -6.54 -24.40
CA GLN A 269 -42.70 -5.55 -23.71
C GLN A 269 -43.91 -6.23 -23.04
N GLU A 270 -44.08 -6.04 -21.73
CA GLU A 270 -45.19 -6.62 -20.97
C GLU A 270 -46.56 -6.29 -21.59
N ASN A 271 -47.49 -7.26 -21.51
CA ASN A 271 -48.86 -7.17 -22.02
C ASN A 271 -48.99 -7.00 -23.56
N THR A 272 -47.90 -7.18 -24.31
CA THR A 272 -47.99 -7.36 -25.76
C THR A 272 -48.30 -8.81 -26.10
N LYS A 273 -48.82 -9.05 -27.31
CA LYS A 273 -49.10 -10.40 -27.80
C LYS A 273 -47.84 -11.27 -27.81
N ASP A 274 -46.73 -10.72 -28.32
CA ASP A 274 -45.45 -11.44 -28.40
C ASP A 274 -44.90 -11.83 -27.02
N PHE A 275 -45.08 -10.97 -26.01
CA PHE A 275 -44.73 -11.30 -24.63
C PHE A 275 -45.57 -12.46 -24.08
N LEU A 276 -46.88 -12.44 -24.29
CA LEU A 276 -47.79 -13.47 -23.78
C LEU A 276 -47.57 -14.82 -24.47
N ASP A 277 -47.42 -14.80 -25.79
CA ASP A 277 -47.15 -16.00 -26.60
C ASP A 277 -45.82 -16.64 -26.15
N LYS A 278 -44.77 -15.82 -25.96
CA LYS A 278 -43.46 -16.33 -25.52
C LYS A 278 -43.46 -16.79 -24.06
N TYR A 279 -44.22 -16.12 -23.20
CA TYR A 279 -44.39 -16.52 -21.81
C TYR A 279 -45.06 -17.89 -21.69
N GLU A 280 -46.14 -18.14 -22.44
CA GLU A 280 -46.84 -19.42 -22.45
C GLU A 280 -45.97 -20.55 -23.04
N GLU A 281 -45.25 -20.27 -24.13
CA GLU A 281 -44.29 -21.22 -24.74
C GLU A 281 -43.25 -21.69 -23.71
N LEU A 282 -42.64 -20.75 -22.98
CA LEU A 282 -41.62 -21.06 -21.97
C LEU A 282 -42.24 -21.80 -20.77
N GLN A 283 -43.44 -21.42 -20.33
CA GLN A 283 -44.12 -22.13 -19.24
C GLN A 283 -44.41 -23.60 -19.59
N LYS A 284 -44.79 -23.90 -20.83
CA LYS A 284 -44.97 -25.28 -21.31
C LYS A 284 -43.64 -26.01 -21.43
N LYS A 285 -42.62 -25.36 -22.02
CA LYS A 285 -41.27 -25.92 -22.20
C LYS A 285 -40.63 -26.37 -20.89
N TYR A 286 -40.83 -25.61 -19.81
CA TYR A 286 -40.28 -25.92 -18.48
C TYR A 286 -41.29 -26.64 -17.56
N GLY A 287 -42.41 -27.13 -18.09
CA GLY A 287 -43.38 -27.95 -17.36
C GLY A 287 -44.09 -27.24 -16.20
N ILE A 288 -44.15 -25.91 -16.22
CA ILE A 288 -44.85 -25.10 -15.21
C ILE A 288 -46.36 -25.20 -15.37
N ILE A 289 -46.82 -25.30 -16.61
CA ILE A 289 -48.20 -25.61 -16.97
C ILE A 289 -48.20 -26.84 -17.87
N LYS A 290 -49.21 -27.68 -17.71
CA LYS A 290 -49.40 -28.90 -18.51
C LYS A 290 -50.07 -28.58 -19.85
#